data_AF-A0A9E2L8V6-F1
#
_entry.id   AF-A0A9E2L8V6-F1
#
_cell.length_a   1.000
_cell.length_b   1.000
_cell.length_c   1.000
_cell.angle_alpha   90.00
_cell.angle_beta   90.00
_cell.angle_gamma   90.00
#
_symmetry.space_group_name_H-M   'P 1'
#
loop_
_entity.id
_entity.type
_entity.pdbx_description
1 polymer ?
#
loop_
_entity_poly.entity_id
_entity_poly.type
_entity_poly.pdbx_seq_one_letter_code
_entity_poly.pdbx_strand_id
1 'polypeptide(L)' 'MKSKKHITQKPDTIEIEAKTATEAIKIALETLGLERSEVDVKVCREENKGLFSMQGSKLAKVRITKKLQK' A
#
# COMPACT_ATOMS: atom_id res chain seq x y z
N MET A 1 27.86 -9.02 7.24
CA MET A 1 26.38 -9.14 7.10
C MET A 1 25.81 -7.74 7.23
N LYS A 2 25.07 -7.09 6.32
CA LYS A 2 24.42 -7.47 5.06
C LYS A 2 24.89 -6.53 3.94
N SER A 3 24.97 -7.09 2.75
CA SER A 3 25.43 -6.48 1.51
C SER A 3 24.49 -5.35 1.05
N LYS A 4 25.10 -4.27 0.56
CA LYS A 4 24.73 -3.42 -0.60
C LYS A 4 23.25 -3.08 -0.81
N LYS A 5 22.98 -1.78 -0.95
CA LYS A 5 22.43 -1.17 -2.19
C LYS A 5 22.31 0.35 -2.03
N HIS A 6 23.35 1.07 -2.45
CA HIS A 6 23.16 2.39 -3.04
C HIS A 6 22.58 2.15 -4.43
N ILE A 7 21.30 2.44 -4.62
CA ILE A 7 20.69 2.62 -5.94
C ILE A 7 19.84 3.89 -5.85
N THR A 8 20.29 4.91 -6.55
CA THR A 8 19.64 6.19 -6.72
C THR A 8 18.34 6.03 -7.53
N GLN A 9 17.26 6.65 -7.02
CA GLN A 9 16.12 7.21 -7.75
C GLN A 9 15.06 6.26 -8.34
N LYS A 10 13.95 6.14 -7.60
CA LYS A 10 12.56 6.36 -8.07
C LYS A 10 11.70 6.63 -6.84
N PRO A 11 10.65 7.48 -6.90
CA PRO A 11 9.74 7.61 -5.79
C PRO A 11 9.10 6.24 -5.60
N ASP A 12 9.51 5.51 -4.56
CA ASP A 12 9.00 4.18 -4.23
C ASP A 12 7.54 4.33 -3.77
N THR A 13 6.69 4.51 -4.77
CA THR A 13 5.26 4.67 -4.64
C THR A 13 4.62 3.47 -5.30
N ILE A 14 3.89 2.69 -4.54
CA ILE A 14 3.16 1.52 -5.05
C ILE A 14 1.67 1.72 -4.82
N GLU A 15 0.88 1.31 -5.80
CA GLU A 15 -0.57 1.29 -5.69
C GLU A 15 -1.02 -0.17 -5.64
N ILE A 16 -1.76 -0.51 -4.58
CA ILE A 16 -2.29 -1.86 -4.39
C ILE A 16 -3.80 -1.78 -4.26
N GLU A 17 -4.46 -2.70 -4.96
CA GLU A 17 -5.89 -2.93 -4.83
C GLU A 17 -6.13 -4.26 -4.12
N ALA A 18 -6.99 -4.25 -3.10
CA ALA A 18 -7.37 -5.47 -2.38
C ALA A 18 -8.84 -5.41 -1.97
N LYS A 19 -9.34 -6.52 -1.41
CA LYS A 19 -10.72 -6.59 -0.91
C LYS A 19 -10.97 -5.54 0.16
N THR A 20 -9.94 -5.26 0.97
CA THR A 20 -9.97 -4.24 2.01
C THR A 20 -8.77 -3.28 1.97
N ALA A 21 -8.95 -2.04 2.42
CA ALA A 21 -7.86 -1.06 2.53
C ALA A 21 -6.77 -1.59 3.47
N THR A 22 -7.15 -2.27 4.55
CA THR A 22 -6.20 -2.90 5.48
C THR A 22 -5.36 -4.00 4.84
N GLU A 23 -5.97 -4.89 4.03
CA GLU A 23 -5.21 -5.88 3.26
C GLU A 23 -4.28 -5.22 2.26
N ALA A 24 -4.77 -4.23 1.51
CA ALA A 24 -3.95 -3.55 0.52
C ALA A 24 -2.72 -2.89 1.17
N ILE A 25 -2.89 -2.31 2.36
CA ILE A 25 -1.80 -1.73 3.15
C ILE A 25 -0.82 -2.81 3.58
N LYS A 26 -1.30 -3.93 4.11
CA LYS A 26 -0.44 -5.02 4.58
C LYS A 26 0.41 -5.59 3.45
N ILE A 27 -0.21 -5.92 2.31
CA ILE A 27 0.48 -6.45 1.13
C ILE A 27 1.54 -5.45 0.65
N ALA A 28 1.21 -4.15 0.65
CA ALA A 28 2.12 -3.10 0.21
C ALA A 28 3.33 -2.96 1.16
N LEU A 29 3.11 -2.99 2.48
CA LEU A 29 4.18 -2.98 3.48
C LEU A 29 5.08 -4.21 3.37
N GLU A 30 4.50 -5.41 3.23
CA GLU A 30 5.23 -6.67 3.05
C GLU A 30 6.05 -6.68 1.76
N THR A 31 5.50 -6.14 0.66
CA THR A 31 6.19 -6.02 -0.63
C THR A 31 7.38 -5.06 -0.55
N LEU A 32 7.23 -3.96 0.21
CA LEU A 32 8.30 -2.98 0.41
C LEU A 32 9.31 -3.41 1.47
N GLY A 33 8.94 -4.34 2.36
CA GLY A 33 9.75 -4.71 3.51
C GLY A 33 9.96 -3.56 4.49
N LEU A 34 8.98 -2.65 4.61
CA LEU A 34 9.05 -1.45 5.43
C LEU A 34 7.92 -1.40 6.45
N GLU A 35 8.14 -0.64 7.51
CA GLU A 35 7.12 -0.41 8.52
C GLU A 35 6.18 0.74 8.15
N ARG A 36 5.00 0.75 8.76
CA ARG A 36 3.98 1.81 8.55
C ARG A 36 4.49 3.20 8.96
N SER A 37 5.48 3.26 9.82
CA SER A 37 6.17 4.49 10.25
C SER A 37 7.09 5.07 9.17
N GLU A 38 7.64 4.21 8.31
CA GLU A 38 8.59 4.56 7.25
C GLU A 38 7.90 4.85 5.91
N VAL A 39 6.58 4.76 5.87
CA VAL A 39 5.80 5.00 4.66
C VAL A 39 4.63 5.95 4.93
N ASP A 40 4.14 6.56 3.87
CA ASP A 40 2.94 7.36 3.82
C ASP A 40 1.85 6.55 3.13
N VAL A 41 0.72 6.35 3.82
CA VAL A 41 -0.39 5.54 3.34
C VAL A 41 -1.54 6.45 2.95
N LYS A 42 -1.88 6.46 1.66
CA LYS A 42 -3.02 7.20 1.13
C LYS A 42 -4.08 6.24 0.62
N VAL A 43 -5.25 6.23 1.24
CA VAL A 43 -6.40 5.46 0.74
C VAL A 43 -7.03 6.26 -0.40
N CYS A 44 -6.82 5.80 -1.65
CA CYS A 44 -7.42 6.43 -2.83
C CYS A 44 -8.89 6.05 -2.99
N ARG A 45 -9.28 4.88 -2.47
CA ARG A 45 -10.64 4.36 -2.57
C ARG A 45 -10.91 3.40 -1.42
N GLU A 46 -11.98 3.67 -0.68
CA GLU A 46 -12.47 2.79 0.37
C GLU A 46 -13.22 1.59 -0.25
N GLU A 47 -13.10 0.43 0.39
CA GLU A 47 -13.92 -0.74 0.05
C GLU A 47 -15.39 -0.38 0.26
N ASN A 48 -16.21 -0.50 -0.78
CA ASN A 48 -17.66 -0.39 -0.59
C ASN A 48 -18.21 -1.82 -0.46
N LYS A 49 -18.40 -2.23 0.79
CA LYS A 49 -19.23 -3.40 1.11
C LYS A 49 -20.67 -2.92 0.94
N GLY A 50 -21.21 -3.08 -0.28
CA GLY A 50 -22.60 -2.78 -0.56
C GLY A 50 -23.49 -3.41 0.52
N LEU A 51 -24.38 -2.61 1.10
CA LEU A 51 -25.21 -2.97 2.26
C LEU A 51 -26.20 -4.12 1.99
N PHE A 52 -26.27 -4.58 0.74
CA PHE A 52 -27.06 -5.72 0.31
C PHE A 52 -26.22 -6.48 -0.71
N SER A 53 -26.20 -7.81 -0.62
CA SER A 53 -25.39 -8.81 -1.36
C SER A 53 -25.44 -8.72 -2.90
N MET A 54 -25.23 -7.55 -3.48
CA MET A 54 -25.49 -7.19 -4.86
C MET A 54 -24.16 -6.96 -5.55
N GLN A 55 -23.76 -7.98 -6.31
CA GLN A 55 -22.84 -7.98 -7.45
C GLN A 55 -22.14 -6.64 -7.75
N GLY A 56 -21.16 -6.25 -6.93
CA GLY A 56 -20.55 -4.93 -7.06
C GLY A 56 -19.58 -4.53 -5.95
N SER A 57 -18.80 -5.47 -5.43
CA SER A 57 -17.75 -5.14 -4.46
C SER A 57 -16.61 -4.39 -5.18
N LYS A 58 -16.56 -3.07 -5.01
CA LYS A 58 -15.40 -2.28 -5.44
C LYS A 58 -14.25 -2.57 -4.50
N LEU A 59 -13.14 -3.07 -5.06
CA LEU A 59 -11.88 -3.24 -4.34
C LEU A 59 -11.43 -1.89 -3.78
N ALA A 60 -10.86 -1.92 -2.56
CA ALA A 60 -10.16 -0.79 -2.00
C ALA A 60 -8.86 -0.56 -2.77
N LYS A 61 -8.52 0.71 -2.98
CA LYS A 61 -7.26 1.11 -3.60
C LYS A 61 -6.47 1.97 -2.64
N VAL A 62 -5.24 1.57 -2.35
CA VAL A 62 -4.31 2.34 -1.51
C VAL A 62 -3.04 2.63 -2.28
N ARG A 63 -2.45 3.78 -1.99
CA ARG A 63 -1.19 4.24 -2.52
C ARG A 63 -0.23 4.41 -1.35
N ILE A 64 0.85 3.65 -1.34
CA ILE A 64 1.89 3.77 -0.34
C ILE A 64 3.09 4.48 -0.96
N THR A 65 3.61 5.49 -0.28
CA THR A 65 4.81 6.24 -0.67
C THR A 65 5.86 6.10 0.42
N LYS A 66 7.08 5.66 0.10
CA LYS A 66 8.14 5.63 1.12
C LYS A 66 8.46 7.02 1.64
N LYS A 67 8.53 7.17 2.97
CA LYS A 67 9.10 8.35 3.59
C LYS A 67 10.62 8.17 3.54
N LEU A 68 11.29 9.10 2.87
CA LEU A 68 12.74 9.15 2.92
C LEU A 68 13.13 9.60 4.33
N GLN A 69 13.39 8.64 5.24
CA GLN A 69 14.04 8.98 6.49
C GLN A 69 15.50 9.31 6.15
N LYS A 70 15.86 10.57 6.41
CA LYS A 70 17.18 11.16 6.12
C LYS A 70 18.15 10.87 7.27
#